data_AF-A0A3B9QXW8-F1
#
_entry.id   AF-A0A3B9QXW8-F1
#
_cell.length_a   1.000
_cell.length_b   1.000
_cell.length_c   1.000
_cell.angle_alpha   90.00
_cell.angle_beta   90.00
_cell.angle_gamma   90.00
#
_symmetry.space_group_name_H-M   'P 1'
#
loop_
_entity.id
_entity.type
_entity.pdbx_description
1 polymer ?
#
loop_
_entity_poly.entity_id
_entity_poly.type
_entity_poly.pdbx_seq_one_letter_code
_entity_poly.pdbx_strand_id
1 'polypeptide(L)' 'LETAPMYQDTPGLIRKNYLADAEQHRAGGVYCFDTIENAKRWFDEERIAWITERYSKPDIQFFDNPVMVDNDKGEIIQ' A
#
# COMPACT_ATOMS: atom_id res chain seq x y z
N LEU A 1 8.86 -10.78 -6.76
CA LEU A 1 9.22 -9.50 -7.42
C LEU A 1 8.39 -9.22 -8.68
N GLU A 2 7.80 -10.23 -9.33
CA GLU A 2 7.03 -10.10 -10.58
C GLU A 2 6.06 -8.90 -10.64
N THR A 3 5.31 -8.64 -9.57
CA THR A 3 4.33 -7.54 -9.53
C THR A 3 4.91 -6.23 -9.02
N ALA A 4 6.15 -6.21 -8.50
CA ALA A 4 6.74 -5.02 -7.89
C ALA A 4 6.89 -3.83 -8.85
N PRO A 5 7.27 -4.00 -10.14
CA PRO A 5 7.43 -2.88 -11.06
C PRO A 5 6.16 -2.04 -11.26
N MET A 6 4.97 -2.62 -11.23
CA MET A 6 3.71 -1.87 -11.47
C MET A 6 3.46 -0.76 -10.43
N TYR A 7 4.09 -0.87 -9.25
CA TYR A 7 3.97 0.16 -8.21
C TYR A 7 4.78 1.42 -8.54
N GLN A 8 5.78 1.34 -9.42
CA GLN A 8 6.54 2.51 -9.85
C GLN A 8 5.70 3.45 -10.71
N ASP A 9 4.74 2.89 -11.46
CA ASP A 9 3.86 3.64 -12.36
C ASP A 9 2.49 3.95 -11.73
N THR A 10 2.28 3.62 -10.45
CA THR A 10 1.02 3.86 -9.77
C THR A 10 0.87 5.35 -9.42
N PRO A 11 -0.15 6.05 -9.96
CA PRO A 11 -0.32 7.47 -9.70
C PRO A 11 -0.44 7.79 -8.21
N GLY A 12 0.38 8.74 -7.75
CA GLY A 12 0.36 9.23 -6.37
C GLY A 12 0.93 8.28 -5.32
N LEU A 13 1.38 7.07 -5.69
CA LEU A 13 2.01 6.16 -4.74
C LEU A 13 3.43 6.64 -4.40
N ILE A 14 3.63 7.06 -3.15
CA ILE A 14 4.93 7.52 -2.64
C ILE A 14 5.77 6.32 -2.21
N ARG A 15 5.16 5.34 -1.53
CA ARG A 15 5.86 4.17 -0.99
C ARG A 15 4.93 3.00 -0.79
N LYS A 16 5.44 1.79 -1.06
CA LYS A 16 4.85 0.52 -0.63
C LYS A 16 5.86 -0.28 0.18
N ASN A 17 5.46 -0.77 1.34
CA ASN A 17 6.20 -1.78 2.10
C ASN A 17 5.41 -3.10 2.06
N TYR A 18 6.09 -4.21 1.77
CA TYR A 18 5.51 -5.55 1.84
C TYR A 18 5.54 -6.03 3.28
N LEU A 19 4.42 -6.59 3.75
CA LEU A 19 4.31 -7.20 5.06
C LEU A 19 4.04 -8.69 4.92
N ALA A 20 4.65 -9.49 5.78
CA ALA A 20 4.38 -10.90 5.91
C ALA A 20 4.52 -11.32 7.38
N ASP A 21 3.56 -12.10 7.85
CA ASP A 21 3.55 -12.80 9.11
C ASP A 21 3.45 -14.29 8.78
N ALA A 22 4.58 -14.99 8.86
CA ALA A 22 4.65 -16.40 8.51
C ALA A 22 3.96 -17.29 9.55
N GLU A 23 3.93 -16.87 10.82
CA GLU A 23 3.33 -17.65 11.91
C GLU A 23 1.82 -17.64 11.85
N GLN A 24 1.23 -16.47 11.55
CA GLN A 24 -0.22 -16.32 11.39
C GLN A 24 -0.69 -16.58 9.97
N HIS A 25 0.22 -16.89 9.03
CA HIS A 25 -0.04 -17.08 7.61
C HIS A 25 -0.77 -15.87 6.98
N ARG A 26 -0.32 -14.66 7.30
CA ARG A 26 -0.88 -13.41 6.78
C ARG A 26 0.16 -12.65 5.98
N ALA A 27 -0.28 -11.98 4.93
CA ALA A 27 0.56 -11.09 4.14
C ALA A 27 -0.23 -9.85 3.71
N GLY A 28 0.47 -8.80 3.35
CA GLY A 28 -0.15 -7.56 2.92
C GLY A 28 0.86 -6.49 2.55
N GLY A 29 0.45 -5.24 2.70
CA GLY A 29 1.36 -4.12 2.53
C GLY A 29 0.82 -2.83 3.12
N VAL A 30 1.73 -1.92 3.43
CA VAL A 30 1.43 -0.54 3.80
C VAL A 30 1.74 0.34 2.60
N TYR A 31 0.78 1.18 2.24
CA TYR A 31 0.85 2.05 1.07
C TYR A 31 0.71 3.49 1.55
N CYS A 32 1.63 4.35 1.11
CA CYS A 32 1.58 5.78 1.35
C CYS A 32 1.30 6.46 0.02
N PHE A 33 0.14 7.11 -0.08
CA PHE A 33 -0.28 7.90 -1.23
C PHE A 33 -0.24 9.38 -0.89
N ASP A 34 -0.10 10.22 -1.93
CA ASP A 34 -0.20 11.68 -1.82
C ASP A 34 -1.61 12.18 -1.44
N THR A 35 -2.63 11.43 -1.82
CA THR A 35 -4.05 11.77 -1.68
C THR A 35 -4.90 10.54 -1.43
N ILE A 36 -6.02 10.72 -0.72
CA ILE A 36 -6.99 9.65 -0.47
C ILE A 36 -7.68 9.19 -1.77
N GLU A 37 -7.85 10.10 -2.73
CA GLU A 37 -8.43 9.81 -4.04
C GLU A 37 -7.55 8.83 -4.83
N ASN A 38 -6.23 9.05 -4.87
CA ASN A 38 -5.31 8.12 -5.53
C ASN A 38 -5.27 6.77 -4.81
N ALA A 39 -5.30 6.75 -3.47
CA ALA A 39 -5.37 5.51 -2.72
C ALA A 39 -6.65 4.70 -3.04
N LYS A 40 -7.81 5.37 -3.08
CA LYS A 40 -9.09 4.73 -3.41
C LYS A 40 -9.17 4.27 -4.87
N ARG A 41 -8.62 5.04 -5.81
CA ARG A 41 -8.52 4.63 -7.22
C ARG A 41 -7.64 3.40 -7.38
N TRP A 42 -6.54 3.31 -6.62
CA TRP A 42 -5.67 2.14 -6.67
C TRP A 42 -6.37 0.88 -6.15
N PHE A 43 -7.19 1.01 -5.11
CA PHE A 43 -7.97 -0.07 -4.54
C PHE A 43 -9.42 -0.05 -5.03
N ASP A 44 -9.61 0.04 -6.33
CA ASP A 44 -10.93 -0.07 -6.96
C ASP A 44 -11.44 -1.52 -7.01
N GLU A 45 -12.65 -1.70 -7.55
CA GLU A 45 -13.30 -3.00 -7.62
C GLU A 45 -12.52 -4.00 -8.49
N GLU A 46 -11.96 -3.55 -9.62
CA GLU A 46 -11.16 -4.40 -10.51
C GLU A 46 -9.89 -4.88 -9.81
N ARG A 47 -9.21 -3.97 -9.09
CA ARG A 47 -8.03 -4.32 -8.32
C ARG A 47 -8.36 -5.29 -7.20
N ILE A 48 -9.44 -5.06 -6.47
CA ILE A 48 -9.86 -5.95 -5.39
C ILE A 48 -10.20 -7.33 -5.95
N ALA A 49 -10.89 -7.40 -7.08
CA ALA A 49 -11.17 -8.66 -7.77
C ALA A 49 -9.88 -9.39 -8.18
N TRP A 50 -8.91 -8.68 -8.77
CA TRP A 50 -7.62 -9.24 -9.16
C TRP A 50 -6.82 -9.79 -7.95
N ILE A 51 -6.80 -9.07 -6.83
CA ILE A 51 -6.14 -9.53 -5.59
C ILE A 51 -6.86 -10.77 -5.04
N THR A 52 -8.19 -10.76 -5.08
CA THR A 52 -9.03 -11.85 -4.58
C THR A 52 -8.80 -13.14 -5.36
N GLU A 53 -8.77 -13.06 -6.69
CA GLU A 53 -8.53 -14.22 -7.56
C GLU A 53 -7.12 -14.79 -7.38
N ARG A 54 -6.11 -13.92 -7.23
CA ARG A 54 -4.72 -14.36 -7.12
C ARG A 54 -4.38 -14.90 -5.72
N TYR A 55 -5.04 -14.40 -4.69
CA TYR A 55 -4.74 -14.72 -3.29
C TYR A 55 -6.04 -14.96 -2.50
N SER A 56 -6.62 -13.90 -1.97
CA SER A 56 -7.85 -13.90 -1.18
C SER A 56 -8.37 -12.46 -1.07
N LYS A 57 -9.64 -12.28 -0.68
CA LYS A 57 -10.22 -10.95 -0.55
C LYS A 57 -9.46 -10.15 0.51
N PRO A 58 -8.87 -8.99 0.16
CA PRO A 58 -8.12 -8.19 1.11
C PRO A 58 -9.05 -7.46 2.09
N ASP A 59 -8.56 -7.26 3.31
CA ASP A 59 -9.10 -6.25 4.23
C ASP A 59 -8.32 -4.96 4.03
N ILE A 60 -9.03 -3.86 3.77
CA ILE A 60 -8.45 -2.57 3.37
C ILE A 60 -8.95 -1.49 4.32
N GLN A 61 -8.01 -0.78 4.92
CA GLN A 61 -8.27 0.35 5.80
C GLN A 61 -7.48 1.56 5.33
N PHE A 62 -8.09 2.74 5.44
CA PHE A 62 -7.48 4.01 5.07
C PHE A 62 -7.30 4.85 6.35
N PHE A 63 -6.16 5.51 6.46
CA PHE A 63 -5.80 6.33 7.61
C PHE A 63 -5.22 7.66 7.12
N ASP A 64 -5.51 8.72 7.85
CA ASP A 64 -4.76 9.97 7.71
C ASP A 64 -3.42 9.84 8.43
N ASN A 65 -2.37 10.35 7.81
CA ASN A 65 -1.02 10.33 8.36
C ASN A 65 -0.48 11.77 8.48
N PRO A 66 -0.81 12.48 9.57
CA PRO A 66 -0.47 13.90 9.72
C PRO A 66 0.99 14.15 10.11
N VAL A 67 1.75 13.11 10.47
CA VAL A 67 3.18 13.24 10.83
C VAL A 67 3.92 11.96 10.43
N MET A 68 5.01 12.11 9.68
CA MET A 68 5.98 11.06 9.38
C MET A 68 7.31 11.40 10.05
N VAL A 69 7.95 10.42 10.69
CA VAL A 69 9.34 10.51 11.13
C VAL A 69 10.19 9.64 10.20
N ASP A 70 11.14 10.27 9.50
CA ASP A 70 12.07 9.60 8.58
C ASP A 70 13.50 9.74 9.12
N ASN A 71 13.95 8.73 9.86
CA ASN A 71 15.29 8.70 10.45
C ASN A 71 16.41 8.49 9.42
N ASP A 72 16.11 7.94 8.22
CA ASP A 72 17.11 7.79 7.16
C ASP A 72 17.53 9.16 6.63
N LYS A 73 16.57 10.09 6.55
CA LYS A 73 16.80 11.48 6.16
C LYS A 73 17.02 12.43 7.34
N GLY A 74 16.69 12.01 8.55
CA GLY A 74 16.70 12.88 9.74
C GLY A 74 15.59 13.93 9.71
N GLU A 75 14.45 13.63 9.11
CA GLU A 75 13.35 14.57 8.87
C GLU A 75 12.07 14.18 9.64
N ILE A 76 11.29 15.19 9.99
CA ILE A 76 9.90 15.05 10.44
C ILE A 76 9.03 15.81 9.44
N ILE A 77 8.12 15.12 8.78
CA ILE A 77 7.24 15.65 7.75
C ILE A 77 5.83 15.73 8.33
N GLN A 78 5.17 16.88 8.22
CA GLN A 78 3.77 17.09 8.60
C GLN A 78 2.90 17.25 7.35
#